data_AF-A0A4V2SBV8-F1
#
_entry.id   AF-A0A4V2SBV8-F1
#
_cell.length_a   1.000
_cell.length_b   1.000
_cell.length_c   1.000
_cell.angle_alpha   90.00
_cell.angle_beta   90.00
_cell.angle_gamma   90.00
#
_symmetry.space_group_name_H-M   'P 1'
#
loop_
_entity.id
_entity.type
_entity.pdbx_description
1 polymer ?
#
loop_
_entity_poly.entity_id
_entity_poly.type
_entity_poly.pdbx_seq_one_letter_code
_entity_poly.pdbx_strand_id
1 'polypeptide(L)'
;MSPSLTENPQCVEPLYAIIADALRRDGYAVCRGALPTTHSLALREHLMGMDSRLYYPAGIGRQQDHSLTRSVRQDEICWINGQSDAGRHWLLWAAALQRELNRRLLLGLFSFESHFAHYRPGAFYRRHLDAFRGEANRVLSLVAYLNPGWKPEDGGELVLYPENGEPVTVLPEMGTLVVFLSEEFAHEVLPARRDRYSIAGWFRVNTSTGERVDPPA
;
A
#
# COMPACT_ATOMS: atom_id res chain seq x y z
N MET A 1 -39.86 -9.54 -8.32
CA MET A 1 -38.95 -8.60 -8.99
C MET A 1 -38.26 -7.80 -7.89
N SER A 2 -37.07 -8.25 -7.48
CA SER A 2 -36.30 -7.59 -6.42
C SER A 2 -35.49 -6.45 -7.03
N PRO A 3 -35.47 -5.25 -6.40
CA PRO A 3 -34.80 -4.11 -6.99
C PRO A 3 -33.28 -4.27 -6.88
N SER A 4 -32.63 -3.88 -7.97
CA SER A 4 -31.18 -3.78 -8.17
C SER A 4 -30.53 -2.95 -7.05
N LEU A 5 -29.46 -3.50 -6.47
CA LEU A 5 -28.53 -2.79 -5.60
C LEU A 5 -27.69 -1.84 -6.46
N THR A 6 -28.13 -0.60 -6.58
CA THR A 6 -27.27 0.51 -7.02
C THR A 6 -26.30 0.84 -5.89
N GLU A 7 -24.99 0.71 -6.15
CA GLU A 7 -23.92 1.11 -5.23
C GLU A 7 -24.11 2.57 -4.79
N ASN A 8 -24.17 2.79 -3.47
CA ASN A 8 -24.34 4.12 -2.89
C ASN A 8 -22.96 4.81 -2.72
N PRO A 9 -22.70 5.96 -3.38
CA PRO A 9 -21.43 6.69 -3.24
C PRO A 9 -21.17 7.26 -1.83
N GLN A 10 -22.14 7.18 -0.90
CA GLN A 10 -22.00 7.68 0.48
C GLN A 10 -21.13 6.82 1.41
N CYS A 11 -20.73 5.60 1.03
CA CYS A 11 -19.99 4.70 1.93
C CYS A 11 -18.46 4.91 1.98
N VAL A 12 -17.87 5.68 1.05
CA VAL A 12 -16.40 5.84 0.96
C VAL A 12 -15.88 7.06 1.74
N GLU A 13 -16.68 8.12 1.83
CA GLU A 13 -16.35 9.33 2.60
C GLU A 13 -16.10 9.05 4.10
N PRO A 14 -16.89 8.20 4.79
CA PRO A 14 -16.61 7.83 6.17
C PRO A 14 -15.26 7.13 6.34
N LEU A 15 -14.85 6.30 5.38
CA LEU A 15 -13.58 5.58 5.46
C LEU A 15 -12.38 6.55 5.40
N TYR A 16 -12.41 7.49 4.46
CA TYR A 16 -11.32 8.47 4.33
C TYR A 16 -11.19 9.35 5.57
N ALA A 17 -12.32 9.72 6.19
CA ALA A 17 -12.34 10.42 7.47
C ALA A 17 -11.70 9.58 8.59
N ILE A 18 -12.07 8.29 8.70
CA ILE A 18 -11.49 7.36 9.68
C ILE A 18 -9.97 7.23 9.52
N ILE A 19 -9.49 7.08 8.28
CA ILE A 19 -8.06 7.02 7.99
C ILE A 19 -7.38 8.32 8.42
N ALA A 20 -7.95 9.47 8.07
CA ALA A 20 -7.38 10.77 8.42
C ALA A 20 -7.29 10.98 9.94
N ASP A 21 -8.33 10.62 10.69
CA ASP A 21 -8.37 10.79 12.13
C ASP A 21 -7.43 9.82 12.86
N ALA A 22 -7.29 8.59 12.36
CA ALA A 22 -6.31 7.62 12.87
C ALA A 22 -4.87 8.08 12.58
N LEU A 23 -4.58 8.55 11.36
CA LEU A 23 -3.27 9.12 11.02
C LEU A 23 -2.92 10.32 11.91
N ARG A 24 -3.88 11.22 12.19
CA ARG A 24 -3.65 12.37 13.07
C ARG A 24 -3.34 11.96 14.51
N ARG A 25 -4.03 10.93 15.02
CA ARG A 25 -3.93 10.53 16.43
C ARG A 25 -2.74 9.60 16.68
N ASP A 26 -2.55 8.62 15.81
CA ASP A 26 -1.68 7.47 16.04
C ASP A 26 -0.52 7.39 15.03
N GLY A 27 -0.54 8.19 13.96
CA GLY A 27 0.46 8.12 12.87
C GLY A 27 0.24 6.96 11.88
N TYR A 28 -0.72 6.08 12.15
CA TYR A 28 -1.12 4.98 11.28
C TYR A 28 -2.62 4.68 11.38
N ALA A 29 -3.14 3.94 10.40
CA ALA A 29 -4.50 3.45 10.33
C ALA A 29 -4.51 2.00 9.85
N VAL A 30 -5.24 1.13 10.55
CA VAL A 30 -5.52 -0.25 10.12
C VAL A 30 -7.03 -0.40 9.95
N CYS A 31 -7.47 -0.55 8.71
CA CYS A 31 -8.90 -0.64 8.35
C CYS A 31 -9.17 -2.02 7.73
N ARG A 32 -9.64 -2.96 8.54
CA ARG A 32 -9.92 -4.34 8.10
C ARG A 32 -11.12 -4.40 7.15
N GLY A 33 -10.96 -5.10 6.02
CA GLY A 33 -12.03 -5.27 5.02
C GLY A 33 -12.59 -3.97 4.44
N ALA A 34 -11.84 -2.87 4.52
CA ALA A 34 -12.34 -1.53 4.25
C ALA A 34 -12.22 -1.11 2.77
N LEU A 35 -11.30 -1.71 2.00
CA LEU A 35 -11.26 -1.48 0.55
C LEU A 35 -12.56 -2.02 -0.06
N PRO A 36 -13.35 -1.21 -0.80
CA PRO A 36 -14.63 -1.64 -1.34
C PRO A 36 -14.51 -2.97 -2.09
N THR A 37 -15.49 -3.86 -1.87
CA THR A 37 -15.46 -5.23 -2.40
C THR A 37 -15.31 -5.26 -3.91
N THR A 38 -15.93 -4.33 -4.63
CA THR A 38 -15.79 -4.19 -6.09
C THR A 38 -14.36 -3.87 -6.51
N HIS A 39 -13.66 -2.98 -5.80
CA HIS A 39 -12.24 -2.72 -6.05
C HIS A 39 -11.35 -3.90 -5.70
N SER A 40 -11.51 -4.47 -4.50
CA SER A 40 -10.63 -5.56 -4.03
C SER A 40 -10.78 -6.82 -4.89
N LEU A 41 -11.99 -7.18 -5.32
CA LEU A 41 -12.22 -8.29 -6.25
C LEU A 41 -11.63 -8.02 -7.63
N ALA A 42 -11.89 -6.85 -8.23
CA ALA A 42 -11.37 -6.52 -9.55
C ALA A 42 -9.83 -6.49 -9.59
N LEU A 43 -9.20 -5.95 -8.54
CA LEU A 43 -7.74 -5.95 -8.40
C LEU A 43 -7.18 -7.36 -8.26
N ARG A 44 -7.83 -8.20 -7.45
CA ARG A 44 -7.44 -9.60 -7.28
C ARG A 44 -7.58 -10.38 -8.58
N GLU A 45 -8.70 -10.25 -9.27
CA GLU A 45 -8.95 -10.93 -10.55
C GLU A 45 -7.90 -10.52 -11.59
N HIS A 46 -7.66 -9.21 -11.73
CA HIS A 46 -6.62 -8.71 -12.61
C HIS A 46 -5.26 -9.31 -12.24
N LEU A 47 -4.89 -9.28 -10.95
CA LEU A 47 -3.64 -9.83 -10.45
C LEU A 47 -3.46 -11.32 -10.75
N MET A 48 -4.53 -12.12 -10.61
CA MET A 48 -4.51 -13.56 -10.91
C MET A 48 -4.47 -13.85 -12.41
N GLY A 49 -4.91 -12.92 -13.25
CA GLY A 49 -4.85 -13.03 -14.71
C GLY A 49 -3.57 -12.48 -15.35
N MET A 50 -2.67 -11.85 -14.58
CA MET A 50 -1.41 -11.32 -15.12
C MET A 50 -0.44 -12.45 -15.50
N ASP A 51 0.27 -12.27 -16.62
CA ASP A 51 1.40 -13.15 -16.96
C ASP A 51 2.50 -12.97 -15.90
N SER A 52 3.02 -14.08 -15.37
CA SER A 52 4.08 -14.06 -14.36
C SER A 52 5.35 -13.34 -14.83
N ARG A 53 5.55 -13.19 -16.15
CA ARG A 53 6.65 -12.40 -16.74
C ARG A 53 6.54 -10.89 -16.51
N LEU A 54 5.36 -10.38 -16.17
CA LEU A 54 5.17 -8.97 -15.83
C LEU A 54 5.69 -8.64 -14.43
N TYR A 55 5.96 -9.66 -13.63
CA TYR A 55 6.60 -9.52 -12.33
C TYR A 55 8.11 -9.58 -12.45
N TYR A 56 8.78 -8.71 -11.70
CA TYR A 56 10.22 -8.77 -11.56
C TYR A 56 10.62 -8.64 -10.08
N PRO A 57 11.80 -9.16 -9.67
CA PRO A 57 12.24 -9.11 -8.29
C PRO A 57 12.33 -7.66 -7.77
N ALA A 58 11.80 -7.40 -6.58
CA ALA A 58 11.92 -6.09 -5.96
C ALA A 58 13.38 -5.77 -5.59
N GLY A 59 13.81 -4.54 -5.87
CA GLY A 59 15.10 -4.01 -5.44
C GLY A 59 14.99 -3.15 -4.19
N ILE A 60 16.15 -2.82 -3.61
CA ILE A 60 16.29 -1.88 -2.48
C ILE A 60 17.17 -0.71 -2.94
N GLY A 61 16.83 0.52 -2.56
CA GLY A 61 17.59 1.73 -2.93
C GLY A 61 16.85 2.64 -3.92
N ARG A 62 17.47 3.77 -4.29
CA ARG A 62 16.97 4.75 -5.27
C ARG A 62 17.87 4.79 -6.51
N GLN A 63 17.27 4.92 -7.70
CA GLN A 63 17.94 5.08 -9.00
C GLN A 63 19.19 4.22 -9.25
N GLN A 64 20.39 4.74 -8.97
CA GLN A 64 21.68 4.11 -9.28
C GLN A 64 22.17 3.12 -8.21
N ASP A 65 21.61 3.17 -7.00
CA ASP A 65 21.94 2.27 -5.88
C ASP A 65 20.91 1.14 -5.71
N HIS A 66 20.16 0.79 -6.76
CA HIS A 66 19.25 -0.35 -6.75
C HIS A 66 20.06 -1.65 -6.64
N SER A 67 20.12 -2.21 -5.45
CA SER A 67 20.70 -3.53 -5.21
C SER A 67 19.58 -4.56 -5.02
N LEU A 68 19.67 -5.66 -5.77
CA LEU A 68 18.81 -6.84 -5.62
C LEU A 68 19.29 -7.68 -4.43
N THR A 69 19.08 -7.17 -3.22
CA THR A 69 19.49 -7.87 -2.00
C THR A 69 18.38 -8.82 -1.53
N ARG A 70 18.32 -10.02 -2.11
CA ARG A 70 17.36 -11.08 -1.74
C ARG A 70 17.48 -11.54 -0.28
N SER A 71 18.56 -11.23 0.42
CA SER A 71 18.67 -11.48 1.85
C SER A 71 17.82 -10.51 2.70
N VAL A 72 17.32 -9.42 2.11
CA VAL A 72 16.55 -8.37 2.79
C VAL A 72 15.10 -8.34 2.31
N ARG A 73 14.86 -8.43 0.99
CA ARG A 73 13.51 -8.38 0.37
C ARG A 73 13.35 -9.49 -0.66
N GLN A 74 12.24 -10.22 -0.62
CA GLN A 74 12.04 -11.42 -1.45
C GLN A 74 10.74 -11.46 -2.27
N ASP A 75 9.99 -10.36 -2.36
CA ASP A 75 8.83 -10.25 -3.25
C ASP A 75 9.19 -9.94 -4.70
N GLU A 76 8.25 -10.31 -5.56
CA GLU A 76 8.20 -9.88 -6.96
C GLU A 76 7.12 -8.80 -7.09
N ILE A 77 7.40 -7.76 -7.89
CA ILE A 77 6.52 -6.59 -8.03
C ILE A 77 6.13 -6.34 -9.48
N CYS A 78 4.98 -5.69 -9.66
CA CYS A 78 4.49 -5.20 -10.94
C CYS A 78 3.83 -3.82 -10.74
N TRP A 79 4.39 -2.76 -11.33
CA TRP A 79 3.88 -1.40 -11.16
C TRP A 79 2.47 -1.24 -11.72
N ILE A 80 1.63 -0.47 -11.01
CA ILE A 80 0.28 -0.11 -11.44
C ILE A 80 0.34 1.27 -12.07
N ASN A 81 0.21 1.31 -13.40
CA ASN A 81 0.34 2.52 -14.23
C ASN A 81 -0.99 2.92 -14.91
N GLY A 82 -2.11 2.28 -14.55
CA GLY A 82 -3.43 2.58 -15.11
C GLY A 82 -3.70 1.96 -16.49
N GLN A 83 -2.84 1.07 -16.99
CA GLN A 83 -3.04 0.37 -18.27
C GLN A 83 -4.20 -0.65 -18.24
N SER A 84 -4.55 -1.17 -17.06
CA SER A 84 -5.72 -2.03 -16.87
C SER A 84 -6.87 -1.26 -16.23
N ASP A 85 -8.10 -1.71 -16.45
CA ASP A 85 -9.29 -1.11 -15.84
C ASP A 85 -9.25 -1.18 -14.31
N ALA A 86 -8.84 -2.32 -13.76
CA ALA A 86 -8.64 -2.50 -12.33
C ALA A 86 -7.58 -1.53 -11.78
N GLY A 87 -6.44 -1.41 -12.47
CA GLY A 87 -5.39 -0.47 -12.11
C GLY A 87 -5.84 0.99 -12.17
N ARG A 88 -6.62 1.36 -13.19
CA ARG A 88 -7.17 2.72 -13.34
C ARG A 88 -8.15 3.05 -12.21
N HIS A 89 -9.06 2.14 -11.88
CA HIS A 89 -9.99 2.33 -10.77
C HIS A 89 -9.27 2.42 -9.42
N TRP A 90 -8.21 1.65 -9.20
CA TRP A 90 -7.36 1.78 -8.02
C TRP A 90 -6.71 3.15 -7.92
N LEU A 91 -6.11 3.66 -9.00
CA LEU A 91 -5.48 4.98 -9.00
C LEU A 91 -6.50 6.11 -8.76
N LEU A 92 -7.71 5.99 -9.31
CA LEU A 92 -8.81 6.94 -9.04
C LEU A 92 -9.24 6.91 -7.57
N TRP A 93 -9.35 5.72 -6.97
CA TRP A 93 -9.66 5.54 -5.56
C TRP A 93 -8.56 6.14 -4.66
N ALA A 94 -7.29 5.87 -4.97
CA ALA A 94 -6.15 6.43 -4.24
C ALA A 94 -6.09 7.97 -4.36
N ALA A 95 -6.41 8.52 -5.55
CA ALA A 95 -6.49 9.96 -5.75
C ALA A 95 -7.62 10.61 -4.94
N ALA A 96 -8.75 9.91 -4.73
CA ALA A 96 -9.81 10.38 -3.86
C ALA A 96 -9.37 10.42 -2.39
N LEU A 97 -8.71 9.35 -1.92
CA LEU A 97 -8.08 9.34 -0.60
C LEU A 97 -7.08 10.49 -0.44
N GLN A 98 -6.19 10.70 -1.41
CA GLN A 98 -5.20 11.79 -1.41
C GLN A 98 -5.86 13.16 -1.21
N ARG A 99 -6.90 13.47 -1.99
CA ARG A 99 -7.63 14.75 -1.89
C ARG A 99 -8.19 14.95 -0.49
N GLU A 100 -8.76 13.90 0.09
CA GLU A 100 -9.41 13.98 1.38
C GLU A 100 -8.40 14.09 2.54
N LEU A 101 -7.28 13.36 2.46
CA LEU A 101 -6.18 13.50 3.41
C LEU A 101 -5.57 14.90 3.34
N ASN A 102 -5.34 15.46 2.15
CA ASN A 102 -4.87 16.84 2.00
C ASN A 102 -5.84 17.85 2.62
N ARG A 103 -7.14 17.69 2.40
CA ARG A 103 -8.16 18.59 2.92
C ARG A 103 -8.21 18.58 4.45
N ARG A 104 -8.02 17.42 5.09
CA ARG A 104 -8.15 17.25 6.55
C ARG A 104 -6.86 17.42 7.33
N LEU A 105 -5.73 17.08 6.72
CA LEU A 105 -4.43 16.98 7.40
C LEU A 105 -3.38 17.95 6.84
N LEU A 106 -3.70 18.68 5.75
CA LEU A 106 -2.81 19.67 5.13
C LEU A 106 -1.43 19.09 4.74
N LEU A 107 -1.39 17.82 4.34
CA LEU A 107 -0.15 17.09 4.07
C LEU A 107 0.55 17.47 2.75
N GLY A 108 -0.13 18.18 1.84
CA GLY A 108 0.43 18.59 0.55
C GLY A 108 0.78 17.42 -0.39
N LEU A 109 0.13 16.27 -0.22
CA LEU A 109 0.32 15.09 -1.07
C LEU A 109 0.04 15.45 -2.53
N PHE A 110 0.99 15.18 -3.40
CA PHE A 110 1.04 15.61 -4.79
C PHE A 110 0.88 14.42 -5.75
N SER A 111 1.67 13.37 -5.59
CA SER A 111 1.65 12.20 -6.46
C SER A 111 1.50 10.90 -5.68
N PHE A 112 1.11 9.84 -6.39
CA PHE A 112 0.95 8.50 -5.84
C PHE A 112 1.54 7.48 -6.81
N GLU A 113 2.41 6.61 -6.31
CA GLU A 113 2.98 5.49 -7.04
C GLU A 113 2.63 4.19 -6.31
N SER A 114 2.35 3.11 -7.04
CA SER A 114 2.00 1.82 -6.41
C SER A 114 2.30 0.63 -7.30
N HIS A 115 2.51 -0.52 -6.69
CA HIS A 115 2.76 -1.77 -7.38
C HIS A 115 2.05 -2.93 -6.69
N PHE A 116 1.66 -3.93 -7.46
CA PHE A 116 1.36 -5.25 -6.92
C PHE A 116 2.64 -5.85 -6.34
N ALA A 117 2.50 -6.62 -5.27
CA ALA A 117 3.57 -7.37 -4.63
C ALA A 117 3.11 -8.80 -4.39
N HIS A 118 3.95 -9.76 -4.77
CA HIS A 118 3.75 -11.20 -4.57
C HIS A 118 4.89 -11.75 -3.73
N TYR A 119 4.55 -12.25 -2.55
CA TYR A 119 5.43 -13.02 -1.69
C TYR A 119 5.07 -14.50 -1.82
N ARG A 120 5.98 -15.31 -2.36
CA ARG A 120 5.87 -16.78 -2.34
C ARG A 120 5.96 -17.32 -0.90
N PRO A 121 5.54 -18.56 -0.64
CA PRO A 121 5.72 -19.18 0.68
C PRO A 121 7.18 -19.07 1.16
N GLY A 122 7.36 -18.62 2.39
CA GLY A 122 8.66 -18.38 3.02
C GLY A 122 9.30 -17.03 2.71
N ALA A 123 8.84 -16.29 1.69
CA ALA A 123 9.37 -14.97 1.36
C ALA A 123 9.01 -13.94 2.44
N PHE A 124 9.92 -13.01 2.67
CA PHE A 124 9.80 -11.98 3.71
C PHE A 124 10.32 -10.62 3.21
N TYR A 125 10.08 -9.59 4.01
CA TYR A 125 10.76 -8.31 3.90
C TYR A 125 11.20 -7.88 5.30
N ARG A 126 12.51 -7.79 5.52
CA ARG A 126 13.06 -7.41 6.83
C ARG A 126 12.62 -6.01 7.25
N ARG A 127 12.68 -5.75 8.55
CA ARG A 127 12.44 -4.43 9.13
C ARG A 127 13.18 -3.31 8.40
N HIS A 128 12.43 -2.33 7.93
CA HIS A 128 12.93 -1.17 7.20
C HIS A 128 12.01 0.05 7.39
N LEU A 129 12.46 1.21 6.90
CA LEU A 129 11.65 2.41 6.72
C LEU A 129 11.43 2.63 5.22
N ASP A 130 10.27 3.18 4.87
CA ASP A 130 9.93 3.51 3.47
C ASP A 130 10.54 4.85 3.01
N ALA A 131 10.83 5.72 3.96
CA ALA A 131 11.54 6.97 3.77
C ALA A 131 12.53 7.21 4.92
N PHE A 132 13.72 7.70 4.61
CA PHE A 132 14.68 8.15 5.61
C PHE A 132 14.46 9.63 5.92
N ARG A 133 14.59 10.00 7.20
CA ARG A 133 14.38 11.39 7.67
C ARG A 133 15.19 12.38 6.84
N GLY A 134 14.50 13.37 6.27
CA GLY A 134 15.11 14.46 5.50
C GLY A 134 15.29 14.15 4.00
N GLU A 135 14.92 12.95 3.58
CA GLU A 135 14.86 12.54 2.18
C GLU A 135 13.41 12.32 1.68
N ALA A 136 12.40 12.61 2.50
CA ALA A 136 10.99 12.35 2.21
C ALA A 136 10.40 13.22 1.12
N ASN A 137 10.45 12.68 -0.09
CA ASN A 137 9.32 12.87 -0.99
C ASN A 137 8.14 11.98 -0.58
N ARG A 138 8.35 10.77 -0.01
CA ARG A 138 7.26 9.89 0.47
C ARG A 138 6.80 10.27 1.87
N VAL A 139 5.54 10.67 2.00
CA VAL A 139 4.92 11.09 3.28
C VAL A 139 4.09 9.97 3.90
N LEU A 140 3.31 9.27 3.07
CA LEU A 140 2.46 8.18 3.53
C LEU A 140 2.69 6.91 2.71
N SER A 141 2.76 5.79 3.41
CA SER A 141 2.72 4.45 2.84
C SER A 141 1.30 3.91 2.93
N LEU A 142 0.88 3.19 1.89
CA LEU A 142 -0.41 2.53 1.76
C LEU A 142 -0.19 1.08 1.35
N VAL A 143 -0.72 0.15 2.15
CA VAL A 143 -0.77 -1.27 1.84
C VAL A 143 -2.23 -1.70 1.73
N ALA A 144 -2.58 -2.39 0.64
CA ALA A 144 -3.89 -3.00 0.45
C ALA A 144 -3.75 -4.50 0.22
N TYR A 145 -4.47 -5.31 1.00
CA TYR A 145 -4.37 -6.76 0.95
C TYR A 145 -5.41 -7.42 0.06
N LEU A 146 -4.99 -8.47 -0.66
CA LEU A 146 -5.81 -9.11 -1.70
C LEU A 146 -5.98 -10.62 -1.46
N ASN A 147 -5.96 -11.08 -0.20
CA ASN A 147 -5.90 -12.51 0.14
C ASN A 147 -7.19 -13.04 0.79
N PRO A 148 -8.05 -13.76 0.05
CA PRO A 148 -9.29 -14.29 0.60
C PRO A 148 -9.03 -15.48 1.52
N GLY A 149 -9.77 -15.53 2.63
CA GLY A 149 -9.73 -16.64 3.58
C GLY A 149 -8.38 -16.82 4.27
N TRP A 150 -7.61 -15.74 4.45
CA TRP A 150 -6.37 -15.77 5.21
C TRP A 150 -6.65 -16.08 6.68
N LYS A 151 -5.79 -16.89 7.29
CA LYS A 151 -5.91 -17.26 8.70
C LYS A 151 -4.63 -16.96 9.47
N PRO A 152 -4.67 -16.83 10.81
CA PRO A 152 -3.46 -16.62 11.61
C PRO A 152 -2.38 -17.68 11.37
N GLU A 153 -2.76 -18.93 11.11
CA GLU A 153 -1.80 -20.03 10.90
C GLU A 153 -1.04 -19.91 9.57
N ASP A 154 -1.52 -19.09 8.63
CA ASP A 154 -0.86 -18.85 7.34
C ASP A 154 0.36 -17.91 7.47
N GLY A 155 0.53 -17.20 8.59
CA GLY A 155 1.58 -16.20 8.80
C GLY A 155 1.47 -15.00 7.86
N GLY A 156 2.60 -14.43 7.42
CA GLY A 156 2.61 -13.38 6.40
C GLY A 156 2.23 -11.98 6.90
N GLU A 157 2.27 -11.76 8.20
CA GLU A 157 1.85 -10.52 8.82
C GLU A 157 2.73 -9.34 8.43
N LEU A 158 2.12 -8.16 8.34
CA LEU A 158 2.86 -6.90 8.45
C LEU A 158 2.96 -6.56 9.93
N VAL A 159 4.19 -6.26 10.38
CA VAL A 159 4.43 -5.74 11.73
C VAL A 159 4.91 -4.30 11.60
N LEU A 160 4.15 -3.36 12.15
CA LEU A 160 4.57 -1.97 12.31
C LEU A 160 5.22 -1.79 13.68
N TYR A 161 6.29 -1.01 13.74
CA TYR A 161 7.03 -0.70 14.96
C TYR A 161 6.95 0.81 15.25
N PRO A 162 5.95 1.27 16.01
CA PRO A 162 5.90 2.66 16.48
C PRO A 162 7.12 2.99 17.35
N GLU A 163 7.63 4.23 17.29
CA GLU A 163 8.82 4.64 18.06
C GLU A 163 8.58 4.55 19.58
N ASN A 164 7.35 4.85 20.04
CA ASN A 164 6.97 4.89 21.45
C ASN A 164 5.74 4.00 21.75
N GLY A 165 5.71 2.78 21.23
CA GLY A 165 4.58 1.87 21.45
C GLY A 165 4.88 0.41 21.17
N GLU A 166 3.92 -0.44 21.47
CA GLU A 166 4.00 -1.87 21.16
C GLU A 166 3.88 -2.11 19.65
N PRO A 167 4.53 -3.16 19.11
CA PRO A 167 4.37 -3.54 17.71
C PRO A 167 2.91 -3.81 17.34
N VAL A 168 2.52 -3.36 16.16
CA VAL A 168 1.17 -3.57 15.62
C VAL A 168 1.23 -4.62 14.51
N THR A 169 0.65 -5.78 14.77
CA THR A 169 0.62 -6.91 13.83
C THR A 169 -0.69 -6.94 13.05
N VAL A 170 -0.59 -7.02 11.73
CA VAL A 170 -1.73 -7.00 10.81
C VAL A 170 -1.71 -8.23 9.90
N LEU A 171 -2.78 -9.03 9.96
CA LEU A 171 -3.00 -10.13 9.01
C LEU A 171 -3.31 -9.57 7.61
N PRO A 172 -2.75 -10.17 6.54
CA PRO A 172 -2.94 -9.69 5.18
C PRO A 172 -4.29 -10.13 4.57
N GLU A 173 -5.39 -9.95 5.32
CA GLU A 173 -6.73 -10.36 4.90
C GLU A 173 -7.28 -9.50 3.76
N MET A 174 -8.05 -10.11 2.85
CA MET A 174 -8.70 -9.43 1.72
C MET A 174 -9.39 -8.11 2.13
N GLY A 175 -9.07 -7.05 1.41
CA GLY A 175 -9.66 -5.72 1.57
C GLY A 175 -9.14 -4.94 2.78
N THR A 176 -8.25 -5.51 3.60
CA THR A 176 -7.61 -4.77 4.69
C THR A 176 -6.66 -3.71 4.12
N LEU A 177 -6.79 -2.49 4.63
CA LEU A 177 -5.95 -1.33 4.31
C LEU A 177 -5.09 -0.98 5.51
N VAL A 178 -3.82 -0.66 5.25
CA VAL A 178 -2.89 -0.11 6.24
C VAL A 178 -2.30 1.16 5.67
N VAL A 179 -2.42 2.28 6.39
CA VAL A 179 -1.83 3.57 6.00
C VAL A 179 -0.96 4.06 7.14
N PHE A 180 0.25 4.53 6.88
CA PHE A 180 1.16 4.99 7.95
C PHE A 180 2.16 6.03 7.45
N LEU A 181 2.70 6.84 8.37
CA LEU A 181 3.75 7.82 8.08
C LEU A 181 5.04 7.11 7.66
N SER A 182 5.51 7.38 6.44
CA SER A 182 6.61 6.62 5.81
C SER A 182 7.97 6.76 6.52
N GLU A 183 8.20 7.90 7.19
CA GLU A 183 9.46 8.17 7.91
C GLU A 183 9.46 7.72 9.37
N GLU A 184 8.29 7.40 9.94
CA GLU A 184 8.14 7.14 11.39
C GLU A 184 7.96 5.66 11.70
N PHE A 185 7.32 4.90 10.81
CA PHE A 185 6.94 3.51 11.08
C PHE A 185 7.89 2.54 10.40
N ALA A 186 8.92 2.12 11.14
CA ALA A 186 9.70 0.97 10.74
C ALA A 186 8.78 -0.25 10.69
N HIS A 187 8.90 -1.09 9.68
CA HIS A 187 7.99 -2.21 9.50
C HIS A 187 8.64 -3.38 8.76
N GLU A 188 8.07 -4.56 8.95
CA GLU A 188 8.52 -5.79 8.30
C GLU A 188 7.36 -6.68 7.88
N VAL A 189 7.63 -7.54 6.89
CA VAL A 189 6.71 -8.58 6.44
C VAL A 189 7.27 -9.93 6.86
N LEU A 190 6.55 -10.62 7.74
CA LEU A 190 6.92 -11.95 8.20
C LEU A 190 6.71 -13.00 7.10
N PRO A 191 7.43 -14.14 7.16
CA PRO A 191 7.21 -15.23 6.21
C PRO A 191 5.78 -15.77 6.23
N ALA A 192 5.20 -15.99 5.05
CA ALA A 192 3.91 -16.64 4.87
C ALA A 192 4.05 -18.13 4.51
N ARG A 193 3.05 -18.95 4.79
CA ARG A 193 3.01 -20.38 4.42
C ARG A 193 2.34 -20.65 3.07
N ARG A 194 1.74 -19.62 2.47
CA ARG A 194 1.05 -19.62 1.18
C ARG A 194 1.33 -18.31 0.44
N ASP A 195 0.98 -18.23 -0.85
CA ASP A 195 1.16 -17.01 -1.63
C ASP A 195 0.41 -15.82 -1.01
N ARG A 196 1.15 -14.74 -0.76
CA ARG A 196 0.65 -13.48 -0.19
C ARG A 196 0.73 -12.38 -1.23
N TYR A 197 -0.41 -11.75 -1.47
CA TYR A 197 -0.60 -10.67 -2.43
C TYR A 197 -1.00 -9.38 -1.73
N SER A 198 -0.38 -8.29 -2.15
CA SER A 198 -0.75 -6.95 -1.71
C SER A 198 -0.50 -5.93 -2.81
N ILE A 199 -1.05 -4.73 -2.64
CA ILE A 199 -0.56 -3.52 -3.29
C ILE A 199 0.22 -2.75 -2.24
N ALA A 200 1.42 -2.31 -2.58
CA ALA A 200 2.15 -1.31 -1.82
C ALA A 200 2.18 -0.02 -2.64
N GLY A 201 1.98 1.13 -2.00
CA GLY A 201 2.03 2.42 -2.65
C GLY A 201 2.43 3.55 -1.70
N TRP A 202 2.86 4.66 -2.28
CA TRP A 202 3.38 5.79 -1.53
C TRP A 202 2.82 7.10 -2.06
N PHE A 203 2.26 7.91 -1.16
CA PHE A 203 1.90 9.28 -1.45
C PHE A 203 3.10 10.18 -1.22
N ARG A 204 3.36 11.07 -2.18
CA ARG A 204 4.55 11.92 -2.19
C ARG A 204 4.19 13.39 -2.21
N VAL A 205 4.98 14.24 -1.57
CA VAL A 205 4.94 15.70 -1.75
C VAL A 205 5.82 16.08 -2.94
N ASN A 206 5.51 17.19 -3.59
CA ASN A 206 6.36 17.72 -4.65
C ASN A 206 7.58 18.41 -4.04
N THR A 207 8.76 17.80 -4.16
CA THR A 207 10.02 18.44 -3.75
C THR A 207 10.77 19.08 -4.92
N SER A 208 10.09 19.37 -6.03
CA SER A 208 10.73 19.99 -7.19
C SER A 208 11.33 21.34 -6.80
N THR A 209 12.63 21.49 -7.04
CA THR A 209 13.33 22.77 -7.00
C THR A 209 13.70 23.19 -8.42
N GLY A 210 14.16 24.42 -8.63
CA GLY A 210 14.60 24.89 -9.96
C GLY A 210 15.70 24.03 -10.60
N GLU A 211 16.37 23.17 -9.83
CA GLU A 211 17.46 22.29 -10.26
C GLU A 211 17.10 20.79 -10.27
N ARG A 212 15.96 20.39 -9.68
CA ARG A 212 15.57 18.98 -9.51
C ARG A 212 14.06 18.82 -9.63
N VAL A 213 13.59 18.02 -10.59
CA VAL A 213 12.16 17.73 -10.82
C VAL A 213 11.73 16.47 -10.05
N ASP A 214 10.54 16.49 -9.43
CA ASP A 214 9.92 15.38 -8.69
C ASP A 214 8.44 15.18 -9.14
N PRO A 215 8.02 13.98 -9.57
CA PRO A 215 8.82 12.76 -9.69
C PRO A 215 9.93 12.90 -10.74
N PRO A 216 11.10 12.28 -10.53
CA PRO A 216 12.12 12.20 -11.58
C PRO A 216 11.53 11.51 -12.81
N ALA A 217 11.84 12.03 -13.99
CA ALA A 217 11.42 11.48 -15.28
C ALA A 217 11.97 10.07 -15.53
#